data_AF-A0A2V8MMD9-F1
#
_entry.id   AF-A0A2V8MMD9-F1
#
_cell.length_a   1.000
_cell.length_b   1.000
_cell.length_c   1.000
_cell.angle_alpha   90.00
_cell.angle_beta   90.00
_cell.angle_gamma   90.00
#
_symmetry.space_group_name_H-M   'P 1'
#
loop_
_entity.id
_entity.type
_entity.pdbx_description
1 polymer ?
#
loop_
_entity_poly.entity_id
_entity_poly.type
_entity_poly.pdbx_seq_one_letter_code
_entity_poly.pdbx_strand_id
1 'polypeptide(L)'
;MPLSNKRKYPAAEFTAFATSARRYVQAIGRDPLIHREVVSAINGLVDFLSVERRRVPDSVIYEASRLQSLFFSGYDPHFKGDEPPSL
;
A
#
# COMPACT_ATOMS: atom_id res chain seq x y z
N MET A 1 -25.22 16.85 6.44
CA MET A 1 -24.91 16.48 5.04
C MET A 1 -25.05 14.97 4.88
N PRO A 2 -26.15 14.44 4.31
CA PRO A 2 -26.30 13.00 4.14
C PRO A 2 -25.69 12.60 2.81
N LEU A 3 -24.56 11.88 2.82
CA LEU A 3 -23.98 11.32 1.60
C LEU A 3 -24.73 10.05 1.21
N SER A 4 -25.94 10.25 0.67
CA SER A 4 -26.63 9.27 -0.15
C SER A 4 -25.66 8.77 -1.24
N ASN A 5 -25.30 7.50 -1.19
CA ASN A 5 -25.62 6.59 -2.28
C ASN A 5 -25.43 5.16 -1.78
N LYS A 6 -26.09 4.21 -2.42
CA LYS A 6 -25.80 2.79 -2.32
C LYS A 6 -24.52 2.53 -3.13
N ARG A 7 -23.39 3.12 -2.66
CA ARG A 7 -22.20 3.50 -3.46
C ARG A 7 -21.43 2.30 -3.98
N LYS A 8 -21.39 2.19 -5.31
CA LYS A 8 -20.38 1.46 -6.09
C LYS A 8 -18.99 1.82 -5.57
N TYR A 9 -18.08 0.85 -5.50
CA TYR A 9 -16.72 1.08 -5.02
C TYR A 9 -16.02 2.19 -5.83
N PRO A 10 -15.35 3.15 -5.18
CA PRO A 10 -14.74 4.28 -5.84
C PRO A 10 -13.40 3.89 -6.49
N ALA A 11 -13.49 3.14 -7.60
CA ALA A 11 -12.31 2.61 -8.30
C ALA A 11 -11.35 3.73 -8.75
N ALA A 12 -11.86 4.91 -9.14
CA ALA A 12 -11.03 6.03 -9.56
C ALA A 12 -10.15 6.59 -8.42
N GLU A 13 -10.70 6.69 -7.21
CA GLU A 13 -9.97 7.12 -6.02
C GLU A 13 -8.87 6.12 -5.66
N PHE A 14 -9.20 4.82 -5.74
CA PHE A 14 -8.22 3.76 -5.55
C PHE A 14 -7.11 3.80 -6.60
N THR A 15 -7.43 4.02 -7.88
CA THR A 15 -6.42 4.14 -8.95
C THR A 15 -5.50 5.34 -8.72
N ALA A 16 -6.04 6.48 -8.28
CA ALA A 16 -5.24 7.66 -7.94
C ALA A 16 -4.30 7.38 -6.75
N PHE A 17 -4.80 6.69 -5.72
CA PHE A 17 -3.99 6.21 -4.61
C PHE A 17 -2.87 5.27 -5.07
N ALA A 18 -3.21 4.24 -5.85
CA ALA A 18 -2.25 3.26 -6.37
C ALA A 18 -1.14 3.90 -7.21
N THR A 19 -1.50 4.89 -8.03
CA THR A 19 -0.55 5.67 -8.83
C THR A 19 0.39 6.47 -7.95
N SER A 20 -0.13 7.11 -6.91
CA SER A 20 0.66 7.91 -5.96
C SER A 20 1.60 7.01 -5.15
N ALA A 21 1.11 5.87 -4.69
CA ALA A 21 1.90 4.87 -3.97
C ALA A 21 3.05 4.30 -4.82
N ARG A 22 2.81 4.05 -6.12
CA ARG A 22 3.88 3.65 -7.05
C ARG A 22 4.94 4.73 -7.23
N ARG A 23 4.53 5.98 -7.42
CA ARG A 23 5.47 7.12 -7.54
C ARG A 23 6.27 7.31 -6.26
N TYR A 24 5.66 7.09 -5.11
CA TYR A 24 6.31 7.14 -3.81
C TYR A 24 7.43 6.09 -3.70
N VAL A 25 7.14 4.82 -4.02
CA VAL A 25 8.14 3.74 -4.04
C VAL A 25 9.28 4.05 -5.00
N GLN A 26 8.96 4.59 -6.19
CA GLN A 26 9.97 4.97 -7.18
C GLN A 26 10.84 6.14 -6.72
N ALA A 27 10.28 7.11 -6.00
CA ALA A 27 11.00 8.30 -5.54
C ALA A 27 11.89 8.02 -4.32
N ILE A 28 11.44 7.14 -3.43
CA ILE A 28 12.11 6.87 -2.14
C ILE A 28 13.16 5.76 -2.25
N GLY A 29 13.09 4.94 -3.29
CA GLY A 29 14.09 3.89 -3.52
C GLY A 29 14.15 2.91 -2.34
N ARG A 30 15.36 2.53 -1.91
CA ARG A 30 15.61 1.60 -0.78
C ARG A 30 15.75 2.31 0.57
N ASP A 31 15.13 3.48 0.77
CA ASP A 31 15.17 4.13 2.09
C ASP A 31 14.43 3.26 3.12
N PRO A 32 15.14 2.74 4.13
CA PRO A 32 14.60 1.71 5.01
C PRO A 32 13.76 2.27 6.16
N LEU A 33 13.89 3.55 6.52
CA LEU A 33 13.12 4.16 7.62
C LEU A 33 11.68 4.42 7.20
N ILE A 34 11.50 4.88 5.96
CA ILE A 34 10.19 5.16 5.39
C ILE A 34 9.42 3.85 5.07
N HIS A 35 10.16 2.77 4.86
CA HIS A 35 9.61 1.49 4.48
C HIS A 35 8.70 0.90 5.56
N ARG A 36 9.07 1.03 6.84
CA ARG A 36 8.34 0.39 7.94
C ARG A 36 6.94 0.95 8.18
N GLU A 37 6.78 2.28 8.24
CA GLU A 37 5.47 2.89 8.48
C GLU A 37 4.51 2.62 7.33
N VAL A 38 5.01 2.71 6.09
CA VAL A 38 4.20 2.51 4.89
C VAL A 38 3.86 1.04 4.69
N VAL A 39 4.81 0.13 4.92
CA VAL A 39 4.54 -1.31 4.95
C VAL A 39 3.52 -1.65 6.02
N SER A 40 3.60 -1.06 7.22
CA SER A 40 2.61 -1.28 8.29
C SER A 40 1.22 -0.78 7.90
N ALA A 41 1.11 0.35 7.20
CA ALA A 41 -0.16 0.91 6.75
C ALA A 41 -0.78 0.11 5.59
N ILE A 42 0.05 -0.50 4.76
CA ILE A 42 -0.36 -1.29 3.59
C ILE A 42 -0.56 -2.76 3.94
N ASN A 43 0.01 -3.22 5.06
CA ASN A 43 -0.23 -4.53 5.61
C ASN A 43 -1.72 -4.70 5.93
N GLY A 44 -2.32 -5.79 5.46
CA GLY A 44 -3.76 -6.03 5.61
C GLY A 44 -4.67 -5.26 4.64
N LEU A 45 -4.14 -4.43 3.72
CA LEU A 45 -4.94 -3.76 2.67
C LEU A 45 -5.72 -4.78 1.81
N VAL A 46 -5.05 -5.85 1.38
CA VAL A 46 -5.69 -6.93 0.59
C VAL A 46 -6.75 -7.66 1.41
N ASP A 47 -6.48 -7.92 2.70
CA ASP A 47 -7.44 -8.59 3.58
C ASP A 47 -8.68 -7.72 3.81
N PHE A 48 -8.48 -6.43 4.06
CA PHE A 48 -9.56 -5.45 4.20
C PHE A 48 -10.45 -5.40 2.95
N LEU A 49 -9.84 -5.31 1.77
CA LEU A 49 -10.58 -5.28 0.50
C LEU A 49 -11.25 -6.63 0.17
N SER A 50 -10.66 -7.74 0.61
CA SER A 50 -11.21 -9.08 0.41
C SER A 50 -12.41 -9.36 1.32
N VAL A 51 -12.45 -8.78 2.52
CA VAL A 51 -13.63 -8.82 3.39
C VAL A 51 -14.79 -8.01 2.79
N GLU A 52 -14.50 -6.88 2.13
CA GLU A 52 -15.50 -6.05 1.42
C GLU A 52 -15.83 -6.53 -0.01
N ARG A 53 -15.33 -7.70 -0.44
CA ARG A 53 -15.38 -8.21 -1.83
C ARG A 53 -16.76 -8.15 -2.52
N ARG A 54 -17.86 -8.17 -1.77
CA ARG A 54 -19.21 -7.98 -2.33
C ARG A 54 -19.40 -6.63 -3.05
N ARG A 55 -18.55 -5.64 -2.75
CA ARG A 55 -18.59 -4.28 -3.31
C ARG A 55 -17.33 -3.93 -4.09
N VAL A 56 -16.22 -4.60 -3.83
CA VAL A 56 -14.90 -4.32 -4.42
C VAL A 56 -14.69 -5.12 -5.71
N PRO A 57 -14.30 -4.48 -6.84
CA PRO A 57 -13.94 -5.19 -8.06
C PRO A 57 -12.69 -6.05 -7.88
N ASP A 58 -12.63 -7.24 -8.52
CA ASP A 58 -11.44 -8.10 -8.43
C ASP A 58 -10.16 -7.40 -8.96
N SER A 59 -10.29 -6.46 -9.91
CA SER A 59 -9.16 -5.66 -10.41
C SER A 59 -8.50 -4.79 -9.33
N VAL A 60 -9.28 -4.32 -8.36
CA VAL A 60 -8.80 -3.53 -7.23
C VAL A 60 -8.03 -4.43 -6.26
N ILE A 61 -8.53 -5.64 -6.00
CA ILE A 61 -7.86 -6.63 -5.14
C ILE A 61 -6.51 -7.03 -5.75
N TYR A 62 -6.50 -7.29 -7.07
CA TYR A 62 -5.26 -7.62 -7.80
C TYR A 62 -4.22 -6.49 -7.72
N GLU A 63 -4.66 -5.25 -7.91
CA GLU A 63 -3.78 -4.08 -7.85
C GLU A 63 -3.26 -3.81 -6.42
N ALA A 64 -4.09 -4.02 -5.40
CA ALA A 64 -3.68 -3.96 -4.00
C ALA A 64 -2.63 -5.02 -3.65
N SER A 65 -2.78 -6.25 -4.17
CA SER A 65 -1.78 -7.32 -4.01
C SER A 65 -0.45 -6.97 -4.68
N ARG A 66 -0.49 -6.38 -5.88
CA ARG A 66 0.71 -5.86 -6.56
C ARG A 66 1.38 -4.75 -5.76
N LEU A 67 0.61 -3.83 -5.18
CA LEU A 67 1.16 -2.78 -4.33
C LEU A 67 1.83 -3.36 -3.10
N GLN A 68 1.15 -4.25 -2.35
CA GLN A 68 1.76 -4.95 -1.22
C GLN A 68 3.07 -5.60 -1.63
N SER A 69 3.09 -6.39 -2.71
CA SER A 69 4.32 -7.02 -3.19
C SER A 69 5.43 -6.02 -3.51
N LEU A 70 5.11 -4.86 -4.11
CA LEU A 70 6.08 -3.78 -4.36
C LEU A 70 6.65 -3.20 -3.06
N PHE A 71 5.80 -2.93 -2.06
CA PHE A 71 6.24 -2.41 -0.77
C PHE A 71 7.00 -3.45 0.05
N PHE A 72 6.65 -4.74 -0.03
CA PHE A 72 7.40 -5.78 0.64
C PHE A 72 8.68 -6.18 -0.13
N SER A 73 8.79 -5.85 -1.43
CA SER A 73 10.00 -6.11 -2.20
C SER A 73 11.15 -5.21 -1.71
N GLY A 74 12.09 -5.80 -0.97
CA GLY A 74 13.20 -5.08 -0.33
C GLY A 74 12.94 -4.68 1.13
N TYR A 75 11.81 -5.08 1.72
CA TYR A 75 11.61 -4.97 3.16
C TYR A 75 12.39 -6.08 3.87
N ASP A 76 13.39 -5.70 4.68
CA ASP A 76 14.05 -6.61 5.62
C ASP A 76 13.47 -6.40 7.03
N PRO A 77 12.72 -7.37 7.59
CA PRO A 77 12.14 -7.29 8.93
C PRO A 77 13.18 -7.13 10.05
N HIS A 78 14.45 -7.43 9.77
CA HIS A 78 15.56 -7.30 10.72
C HIS A 78 16.37 -6.01 10.54
N PHE A 79 16.02 -5.16 9.56
CA PHE A 79 16.70 -3.89 9.35
C PHE A 79 16.46 -2.96 10.55
N LYS A 80 17.46 -2.82 11.41
CA LYS A 80 17.43 -1.98 12.62
C LYS A 80 17.85 -0.52 12.41
N GLY A 81 18.07 -0.09 11.17
CA GLY A 81 18.92 1.06 10.91
C GLY A 81 20.36 0.58 10.97
N ASP A 82 21.01 0.52 9.81
CA ASP A 82 22.46 0.33 9.76
C ASP A 82 23.07 1.45 10.62
N GLU A 83 23.62 1.07 11.77
CA GLU A 83 24.33 1.99 12.65
C GLU A 83 25.43 2.62 11.78
N PRO A 84 25.51 3.96 11.67
CA PRO A 84 26.52 4.57 10.81
C PRO A 84 27.88 4.03 11.23
N PRO A 85 28.78 3.67 10.28
CA PRO A 85 30.07 3.09 10.63
C PRO A 85 30.75 4.04 11.60
N SER A 86 30.90 3.60 12.85
CA SER A 86 31.63 4.34 13.86
C SER A 86 33.07 4.45 13.36
N LEU A 87 33.45 5.66 12.98
CA LEU A 87 34.84 6.04 12.67
C LEU A 87 35.77 5.72 13.85
#